data_AF-A0A5D0UP33-F1
#
_entry.id   AF-A0A5D0UP33-F1
#
_cell.length_a   1.000
_cell.length_b   1.000
_cell.length_c   1.000
_cell.angle_alpha   90.00
_cell.angle_beta   90.00
_cell.angle_gamma   90.00
#
_symmetry.space_group_name_H-M   'P 1'
#
loop_
_entity.id
_entity.type
_entity.pdbx_description
1 polymer ?
#
loop_
_entity_poly.entity_id
_entity_poly.type
_entity_poly.pdbx_seq_one_letter_code
_entity_poly.pdbx_strand_id
1 'polypeptide(L)'
;MVGADRFYVYVRWPWRRPDPESAFWWDGTRAFARDPEHRDLDQLWRLDPPPAELQEGDFCQVLIPPTEVVVTWAAHFDPPKDMGWLPRPTGALNVVPAFGEWHPDGEDEEESGEGLYLDDVEPLEIERLGQLP
;
A
#
# COMPACT_ATOMS: atom_id res chain seq x y z
N MET A 1 -1.30 -2.28 -16.60
CA MET A 1 -2.51 -2.09 -15.77
C MET A 1 -3.62 -3.02 -16.31
N VAL A 2 -4.56 -3.49 -15.48
CA VAL A 2 -5.51 -4.56 -15.85
C VAL A 2 -6.99 -4.16 -15.83
N GLY A 3 -7.33 -2.96 -15.37
CA GLY A 3 -8.69 -2.45 -15.38
C GLY A 3 -8.73 -1.00 -14.93
N ALA A 4 -9.78 -0.29 -15.30
CA ALA A 4 -10.04 1.07 -14.81
C ALA A 4 -11.54 1.31 -14.70
N ASP A 5 -11.93 2.08 -13.70
CA ASP A 5 -13.28 2.62 -13.58
C ASP A 5 -13.25 4.13 -13.39
N ARG A 6 -14.37 4.70 -12.95
CA ARG A 6 -14.49 6.14 -12.72
C ARG A 6 -13.56 6.63 -11.61
N PHE A 7 -13.31 5.82 -10.59
CA PHE A 7 -12.64 6.18 -9.35
C PHE A 7 -11.23 5.61 -9.26
N TYR A 8 -11.00 4.43 -9.84
CA TYR A 8 -9.75 3.69 -9.67
C TYR A 8 -9.16 3.19 -10.97
N VAL A 9 -7.85 2.97 -10.95
CA VAL A 9 -7.16 2.06 -11.86
C VAL A 9 -6.63 0.86 -11.08
N TYR A 10 -6.72 -0.32 -11.67
CA TYR A 10 -6.34 -1.58 -11.02
C TYR A 10 -5.08 -2.12 -11.67
N VAL A 11 -3.98 -2.09 -10.93
CA VAL A 11 -2.67 -2.53 -11.40
C VAL A 11 -2.40 -3.93 -10.88
N ARG A 12 -2.00 -4.86 -11.76
CA ARG A 12 -1.49 -6.16 -11.31
C ARG A 12 -0.29 -5.92 -10.40
N TRP A 13 -0.41 -6.29 -9.13
CA TRP A 13 0.64 -6.03 -8.17
C TRP A 13 1.81 -6.98 -8.44
N PRO A 14 3.01 -6.46 -8.76
CA PRO A 14 4.09 -7.28 -9.31
C PRO A 14 4.77 -8.14 -8.25
N TRP A 15 4.63 -7.78 -6.98
CA TRP A 15 5.38 -8.40 -5.89
C TRP A 15 4.60 -9.54 -5.24
N ARG A 16 3.27 -9.47 -5.16
CA ARG A 16 2.47 -10.51 -4.52
C ARG A 16 1.77 -11.40 -5.54
N ARG A 17 1.40 -12.61 -5.10
CA ARG A 17 0.53 -13.51 -5.85
C ARG A 17 -0.71 -13.88 -5.01
N PRO A 18 -1.89 -14.06 -5.63
CA PRO A 18 -3.05 -14.61 -4.93
C PRO A 18 -2.71 -15.93 -4.23
N ASP A 19 -3.21 -16.09 -3.00
CA ASP A 19 -3.09 -17.34 -2.26
C ASP A 19 -4.36 -18.19 -2.47
N PRO A 20 -4.31 -19.29 -3.24
CA PRO A 20 -5.48 -20.13 -3.48
C PRO A 20 -5.95 -20.90 -2.23
N GLU A 21 -5.13 -20.99 -1.19
CA GLU A 21 -5.46 -21.63 0.09
C GLU A 21 -5.89 -20.65 1.17
N SER A 22 -5.96 -19.35 0.85
CA SER A 22 -6.40 -18.31 1.78
C SER A 22 -7.89 -18.37 2.04
N ALA A 23 -8.29 -18.01 3.26
CA ALA A 23 -9.68 -17.72 3.60
C ALA A 23 -10.17 -16.38 3.01
N PHE A 24 -9.25 -15.52 2.57
CA PHE A 24 -9.53 -14.21 2.00
C PHE A 24 -9.25 -14.22 0.50
N TRP A 25 -10.10 -13.51 -0.24
CA TRP A 25 -9.91 -13.36 -1.68
C TRP A 25 -9.18 -12.07 -2.00
N TRP A 26 -8.12 -12.19 -2.80
CA TRP A 26 -7.45 -11.08 -3.45
C TRP A 26 -7.16 -11.46 -4.90
N ASP A 27 -7.50 -10.58 -5.84
CA ASP A 27 -7.42 -10.87 -7.27
C ASP A 27 -6.04 -10.63 -7.89
N GLY A 28 -5.05 -10.26 -7.08
CA GLY A 28 -3.72 -9.92 -7.57
C GLY A 28 -3.57 -8.47 -7.99
N THR A 29 -4.59 -7.62 -7.76
CA THR A 29 -4.56 -6.22 -8.16
C THR A 29 -4.48 -5.28 -6.96
N ARG A 30 -3.85 -4.14 -7.19
CA ARG A 30 -3.88 -3.00 -6.28
C ARG A 30 -4.61 -1.86 -6.99
N ALA A 31 -5.58 -1.27 -6.30
CA ALA A 31 -6.30 -0.10 -6.78
C ALA A 31 -5.49 1.16 -6.52
N PHE A 32 -5.50 2.09 -7.47
CA PHE A 32 -4.94 3.43 -7.32
C PHE A 32 -6.03 4.45 -7.64
N ALA A 33 -6.25 5.40 -6.74
CA ALA A 33 -7.26 6.43 -6.92
C ALA A 33 -6.92 7.34 -8.11
N ARG A 34 -7.92 7.64 -8.94
CA ARG A 34 -7.79 8.55 -10.08
C ARG A 34 -7.86 10.01 -9.67
N ASP A 35 -8.53 10.30 -8.57
CA ASP A 35 -8.60 11.64 -7.99
C ASP A 35 -7.33 11.91 -7.17
N PRO A 36 -6.49 12.91 -7.54
CA PRO A 36 -5.29 13.24 -6.78
C PRO A 36 -5.58 13.84 -5.40
N GLU A 37 -6.82 14.22 -5.10
CA GLU A 37 -7.26 14.71 -3.79
C GLU A 37 -7.88 13.60 -2.91
N HIS A 38 -7.94 12.36 -3.39
CA HIS A 38 -8.54 11.23 -2.66
C HIS A 38 -7.74 10.90 -1.40
N ARG A 39 -8.33 11.05 -0.21
CA ARG A 39 -7.59 10.95 1.08
C ARG A 39 -6.84 9.63 1.31
N ASP A 40 -7.29 8.54 0.73
CA ASP A 40 -6.64 7.22 0.78
C ASP A 40 -5.42 7.13 -0.15
N LEU A 41 -4.73 8.25 -0.41
CA LEU A 41 -3.65 8.31 -1.40
C LEU A 41 -2.65 7.18 -1.16
N ASP A 42 -2.26 6.53 -2.26
CA ASP A 42 -1.10 5.65 -2.37
C ASP A 42 0.18 6.45 -2.09
N GLN A 43 0.40 6.85 -0.84
CA GLN A 43 1.42 7.83 -0.43
C GLN A 43 2.83 7.30 -0.70
N LEU A 44 3.00 5.98 -0.65
CA LEU A 44 4.27 5.30 -0.85
C LEU A 44 4.51 4.86 -2.31
N TRP A 45 3.44 4.66 -3.08
CA TRP A 45 3.51 4.06 -4.41
C TRP A 45 2.95 5.01 -5.44
N ARG A 46 3.72 5.34 -6.46
CA ARG A 46 3.25 6.23 -7.54
C ARG A 46 3.17 5.47 -8.85
N LEU A 47 2.17 5.81 -9.68
CA LEU A 47 2.13 5.37 -11.06
C LEU A 47 2.69 6.46 -11.98
N ASP A 48 3.44 6.02 -12.99
CA ASP A 48 3.84 6.84 -14.13
C ASP A 48 3.46 6.11 -15.43
N PRO A 49 2.53 6.65 -16.25
CA PRO A 49 1.75 7.89 -16.05
C PRO A 49 0.82 7.87 -14.81
N PRO A 50 0.36 9.04 -14.32
CA PRO A 50 -0.52 9.10 -13.14
C PRO A 50 -1.88 8.43 -13.39
N PRO A 51 -2.57 7.92 -12.34
CA PRO A 51 -3.83 7.19 -12.46
C PRO A 51 -4.94 7.88 -13.28
N ALA A 52 -5.01 9.21 -13.21
CA ALA A 52 -5.99 10.01 -13.95
C ALA A 52 -5.85 9.84 -15.47
N GLU A 53 -4.63 9.60 -15.96
CA GLU A 53 -4.28 9.51 -17.38
C GLU A 53 -4.34 8.09 -17.94
N LEU A 54 -4.41 7.08 -17.08
CA LEU A 54 -4.38 5.67 -17.48
C LEU A 54 -5.75 5.15 -17.92
N GLN A 55 -5.76 4.28 -18.94
CA GLN A 55 -6.91 3.54 -19.46
C GLN A 55 -6.61 2.04 -19.53
N GLU A 56 -7.65 1.20 -19.44
CA GLU A 56 -7.47 -0.27 -19.39
C GLU A 56 -6.57 -0.77 -20.52
N GLY A 57 -5.58 -1.60 -20.15
CA GLY A 57 -4.57 -2.13 -21.07
C GLY A 57 -3.30 -1.29 -21.17
N ASP A 58 -3.27 -0.07 -20.63
CA ASP A 58 -2.07 0.76 -20.64
C ASP A 58 -0.93 0.17 -19.80
N PHE A 59 0.29 0.52 -20.21
CA PHE A 59 1.50 0.28 -19.44
C PHE A 59 1.73 1.43 -18.46
N CYS A 60 2.11 1.09 -17.24
CA CYS A 60 2.51 2.04 -16.21
C CYS A 60 3.71 1.47 -15.47
N GLN A 61 4.55 2.35 -14.93
CA GLN A 61 5.58 2.00 -13.97
C GLN A 61 5.03 2.20 -12.56
N VAL A 62 5.37 1.28 -11.65
CA VAL A 62 5.17 1.50 -10.21
C VAL A 62 6.47 2.06 -9.66
N LEU A 63 6.41 3.29 -9.17
CA LEU A 63 7.54 4.02 -8.61
C LEU A 63 7.47 3.99 -7.08
N ILE A 64 8.64 3.96 -6.46
CA ILE A 64 8.83 3.97 -5.01
C ILE A 64 9.69 5.19 -4.65
N PRO A 65 9.12 6.39 -4.57
CA PRO A 65 9.88 7.55 -4.16
C PRO A 65 10.35 7.41 -2.71
N PRO A 66 11.57 7.88 -2.36
CA PRO A 66 11.98 8.03 -0.97
C PRO A 66 10.93 8.86 -0.22
N THR A 67 10.36 8.27 0.83
CA THR A 67 9.26 8.85 1.59
C THR A 67 9.54 8.73 3.07
N GLU A 68 9.54 9.85 3.78
CA GLU A 68 9.63 9.85 5.24
C GLU A 68 8.24 9.62 5.83
N VAL A 69 8.13 8.63 6.72
CA VAL A 69 6.89 8.25 7.37
C VAL A 69 7.05 8.10 8.87
N VAL A 70 5.94 8.22 9.58
CA VAL A 70 5.82 7.90 11.00
C VAL A 70 5.13 6.55 11.11
N VAL A 71 5.74 5.64 11.88
CA VAL A 71 5.10 4.38 12.25
C VAL A 71 4.11 4.66 13.38
N THR A 72 2.83 4.42 13.12
CA THR A 72 1.74 4.59 14.10
C THR A 72 1.44 3.28 14.83
N TRP A 73 1.68 2.15 14.16
CA TRP A 73 1.49 0.82 14.74
C TRP A 73 2.44 -0.20 14.12
N ALA A 74 2.78 -1.22 14.88
CA ALA A 74 3.60 -2.34 14.42
C ALA A 74 3.06 -3.65 15.01
N ALA A 75 3.12 -4.72 14.21
CA ALA A 75 2.83 -6.07 14.68
C ALA A 75 3.77 -7.12 14.11
N HIS A 76 3.84 -8.21 14.88
CA HIS A 76 4.45 -9.47 14.51
C HIS A 76 3.36 -10.55 14.45
N PHE A 77 3.47 -11.45 13.48
CA PHE A 77 2.53 -12.54 13.24
C PHE A 77 3.26 -13.88 13.30
N ASP A 78 2.90 -14.69 14.30
CA ASP A 78 3.31 -16.09 14.43
C ASP A 78 2.08 -16.92 14.84
N PRO A 79 1.47 -17.70 13.92
CA PRO A 79 1.92 -17.98 12.55
C PRO A 79 1.78 -16.78 11.59
N PRO A 80 2.42 -16.83 10.39
CA PRO A 80 2.25 -15.80 9.35
C PRO A 80 0.78 -15.55 9.03
N LYS A 81 0.41 -14.27 8.88
CA LYS A 81 -0.99 -13.84 8.77
C LYS A 81 -1.59 -14.21 7.42
N ASP A 82 -2.82 -14.71 7.42
CA ASP A 82 -3.57 -14.94 6.19
C ASP A 82 -4.21 -13.63 5.70
N MET A 83 -3.83 -13.18 4.50
CA MET A 83 -4.21 -11.88 3.93
C MET A 83 -4.75 -11.98 2.49
N GLY A 84 -4.93 -13.19 1.94
CA GLY A 84 -5.36 -13.41 0.55
C GLY A 84 -4.22 -13.53 -0.47
N TRP A 85 -2.98 -13.36 -0.02
CA TRP A 85 -1.81 -13.32 -0.89
C TRP A 85 -0.57 -13.96 -0.28
N LEU A 86 0.36 -14.33 -1.17
CA LEU A 86 1.68 -14.86 -0.84
C LEU A 86 2.79 -13.87 -1.23
N PRO A 87 3.91 -13.84 -0.47
CA PRO A 87 4.16 -14.62 0.76
C PRO A 87 3.23 -14.19 1.91
N ARG A 88 2.86 -15.09 2.83
CA ARG A 88 2.08 -14.66 4.02
C ARG A 88 3.00 -13.86 4.94
N PRO A 89 2.61 -12.64 5.37
CA PRO A 89 3.51 -11.77 6.11
C PRO A 89 3.67 -12.22 7.56
N THR A 90 4.87 -12.05 8.09
CA THR A 90 5.26 -12.29 9.49
C THR A 90 5.27 -11.02 10.33
N GLY A 91 5.02 -9.86 9.72
CA GLY A 91 4.83 -8.60 10.42
C GLY A 91 4.24 -7.53 9.52
N ALA A 92 3.80 -6.45 10.14
CA ALA A 92 3.31 -5.28 9.44
C ALA A 92 3.59 -4.00 10.23
N LEU A 93 3.74 -2.89 9.52
CA LEU A 93 3.78 -1.54 10.02
C LEU A 93 2.60 -0.78 9.45
N ASN A 94 1.88 -0.02 10.27
CA ASN A 94 1.00 1.04 9.78
C ASN A 94 1.80 2.33 9.74
N VAL A 95 1.77 3.02 8.59
CA VAL A 95 2.56 4.23 8.40
C VAL A 95 1.72 5.39 7.85
N VAL A 96 2.09 6.59 8.25
CA VAL A 96 1.52 7.86 7.77
C VAL A 96 2.64 8.82 7.37
N PRO A 97 2.41 9.81 6.50
CA PRO A 97 3.46 10.74 6.07
C PRO A 97 4.00 11.52 7.26
N ALA A 98 5.32 11.68 7.34
CA ALA A 98 5.93 12.49 8.40
C ALA A 98 5.61 13.99 8.28
N PHE A 99 5.26 14.44 7.07
CA PHE A 99 4.89 15.82 6.76
C PHE A 99 3.59 15.86 5.96
N GLY A 100 2.59 16.60 6.44
CA GLY A 100 1.29 16.74 5.80
C GLY A 100 0.15 16.90 6.81
N GLU A 101 -1.07 17.11 6.30
CA GLU A 101 -2.29 17.07 7.13
C GLU A 101 -2.66 15.61 7.40
N TRP A 102 -2.22 15.09 8.55
CA TRP A 102 -2.81 13.90 9.15
C TRP A 102 -3.31 14.27 10.54
N HIS A 103 -4.54 13.86 10.86
CA HIS A 103 -5.18 14.19 12.13
C HIS A 103 -4.98 13.03 13.10
N PRO A 104 -4.10 13.17 14.11
CA PRO A 104 -3.92 12.13 15.13
C PRO A 104 -5.18 11.88 15.97
N ASP A 105 -6.14 12.82 15.96
CA ASP A 105 -7.37 12.77 16.76
C ASP A 105 -8.63 12.39 15.95
N GLY A 106 -8.47 11.92 14.70
CA GLY A 106 -9.59 11.39 13.91
C GLY A 106 -10.08 10.07 14.49
N GLU A 107 -11.39 9.91 14.63
CA GLU A 107 -12.04 8.77 15.34
C GLU A 107 -11.74 7.37 14.75
N ASP A 108 -10.93 7.27 13.69
CA ASP A 108 -10.48 6.03 13.04
C ASP A 108 -8.94 6.01 12.86
N GLU A 109 -8.20 5.88 13.96
CA GLU A 109 -6.74 5.67 13.97
C GLU A 109 -6.31 4.39 13.20
N GLU A 110 -7.21 3.40 13.07
CA GLU A 110 -6.96 2.14 12.36
C GLU A 110 -7.16 2.23 10.83
N GLU A 111 -7.89 3.24 10.32
CA GLU A 111 -8.16 3.40 8.87
C GLU A 111 -7.29 4.45 8.18
N SER A 112 -6.50 5.23 8.93
CA SER A 112 -5.88 6.45 8.39
C SER A 112 -4.41 6.28 7.94
N GLY A 113 -3.96 5.06 7.61
CA GLY A 113 -2.55 4.77 7.24
C GLY A 113 -2.36 3.67 6.21
N GLU A 114 -1.16 3.60 5.64
CA GLU A 114 -0.77 2.57 4.69
C GLU A 114 -0.10 1.40 5.41
N GLY A 115 -0.55 0.18 5.13
CA GLY A 115 0.06 -1.03 5.65
C GLY A 115 1.29 -1.44 4.86
N LEU A 116 2.46 -1.40 5.49
CA LEU A 116 3.69 -2.02 4.99
C LEU A 116 3.85 -3.40 5.59
N TYR A 117 4.09 -4.41 4.76
CA TYR A 117 4.22 -5.79 5.22
C TYR A 117 5.69 -6.21 5.23
N LEU A 118 6.14 -6.73 6.37
CA LEU A 118 7.52 -7.17 6.57
C LEU A 118 7.71 -8.58 6.02
N ASP A 119 8.95 -8.88 5.61
CA ASP A 119 9.34 -10.14 4.94
C ASP A 119 8.65 -10.37 3.59
N ASP A 120 8.10 -9.29 3.02
CA ASP A 120 7.51 -9.25 1.71
C ASP A 120 8.57 -9.12 0.60
N VAL A 121 8.18 -9.38 -0.64
CA VAL A 121 9.04 -9.28 -1.83
C VAL A 121 8.95 -7.93 -2.53
N GLU A 122 8.24 -6.98 -1.92
CA GLU A 122 8.26 -5.58 -2.32
C GLU A 122 9.69 -5.02 -2.17
N PRO A 123 10.26 -4.34 -3.18
CA PRO A 123 11.66 -3.94 -3.19
C PRO A 123 11.86 -2.63 -2.40
N LEU A 124 11.49 -2.67 -1.12
CA LEU A 124 11.61 -1.58 -0.18
C LEU A 124 12.94 -1.68 0.58
N GLU A 125 13.65 -0.56 0.64
CA GLU A 125 14.73 -0.35 1.60
C GLU A 125 14.19 0.57 2.70
N ILE A 126 14.23 0.10 3.95
CA ILE A 126 13.67 0.80 5.10
C ILE A 126 14.80 1.15 6.06
N GLU A 127 14.97 2.44 6.32
CA GLU A 127 15.92 2.96 7.32
C GLU A 127 15.16 3.66 8.45
N ARG A 128 15.58 3.41 9.70
CA ARG A 128 15.06 4.13 10.86
C ARG A 128 15.80 5.46 11.03
N LEU A 129 15.09 6.57 10.77
CA LEU A 129 15.64 7.92 10.92
C LEU A 129 15.67 8.42 12.37
N GLY A 130 14.79 7.91 13.24
CA GLY A 130 14.71 8.34 14.63
C GLY A 130 13.44 7.88 15.32
N GLN A 131 13.05 8.62 16.35
CA GLN A 131 11.78 8.46 17.06
C GLN A 131 11.26 9.86 17.38
N LEU A 132 9.96 10.08 17.19
CA LEU A 132 9.32 11.31 17.64
C LEU A 132 9.44 11.42 19.17
N PRO A 133 9.60 12.64 19.70
CA PRO A 133 9.76 12.88 21.14
C PRO A 133 8.55 12.45 21.98
#